data_AF-A0A0S7EMQ5-F1
#
_entry.id   AF-A0A0S7EMQ5-F1
#
_cell.length_a   1.000
_cell.length_b   1.000
_cell.length_c   1.000
_cell.angle_alpha   90.00
_cell.angle_beta   90.00
_cell.angle_gamma   90.00
#
_symmetry.space_group_name_H-M   'P 1'
#
loop_
_entity.id
_entity.type
_entity.pdbx_description
1 polymer ?
#
loop_
_entity_poly.entity_id
_entity_poly.type
_entity_poly.pdbx_seq_one_letter_code
_entity_poly.pdbx_strand_id
1 'polypeptide(L)'
;TLTSAQAAEKTLNSINEIKLNVPQPTNILELLRWFANTVSIDNHGNVRMTFEPESDYGSHHYGNFEGMLSRPPLGYRYYTVGNIHKDSLTQLPPHVRNARTGTIGWNRGRIIFSAREANGGWNIQQI
;
A
#
# COMPACT_ATOMS: atom_id res chain seq x y z
N THR A 1 -12.36 3.18 30.33
CA THR A 1 -11.74 2.08 29.55
C THR A 1 -12.11 2.32 28.10
N LEU A 2 -11.18 2.75 27.25
CA LEU A 2 -11.45 2.94 25.83
C LEU A 2 -11.29 1.58 25.15
N THR A 3 -12.42 1.00 24.75
CA THR A 3 -12.49 -0.21 23.94
C THR A 3 -11.81 0.07 22.60
N SER A 4 -10.61 -0.47 22.40
CA SER A 4 -9.96 -0.52 21.09
C SER A 4 -10.90 -1.26 20.14
N ALA A 5 -11.39 -0.58 19.11
CA ALA A 5 -12.13 -1.23 18.03
C ALA A 5 -11.18 -2.23 17.37
N GLN A 6 -11.34 -3.52 17.69
CA GLN A 6 -10.71 -4.59 16.92
C GLN A 6 -11.35 -4.55 15.52
N ALA A 7 -10.64 -3.98 14.56
CA ALA A 7 -10.95 -4.20 13.16
C ALA A 7 -10.79 -5.70 12.91
N ALA A 8 -11.84 -6.35 12.41
CA ALA A 8 -11.74 -7.74 11.98
C ALA A 8 -10.79 -7.81 10.79
N GLU A 9 -9.63 -8.41 10.98
CA GLU A 9 -8.70 -8.71 9.89
C GLU A 9 -9.31 -9.86 9.06
N LYS A 10 -9.44 -9.65 7.75
CA LYS A 10 -9.90 -10.66 6.81
C LYS A 10 -8.89 -10.78 5.68
N THR A 11 -8.24 -11.93 5.60
CA THR A 11 -7.40 -12.27 4.45
C THR A 11 -8.28 -12.41 3.21
N LEU A 12 -7.93 -11.71 2.13
CA LEU A 12 -8.58 -11.82 0.83
C LEU A 12 -7.60 -12.49 -0.14
N ASN A 13 -8.02 -13.58 -0.78
CA ASN A 13 -7.13 -14.43 -1.59
C ASN A 13 -7.29 -14.19 -3.10
N SER A 14 -8.20 -13.32 -3.53
CA SER A 14 -8.44 -13.04 -4.94
C SER A 14 -8.91 -11.62 -5.22
N ILE A 15 -8.67 -11.15 -6.45
CA ILE A 15 -9.22 -9.86 -6.94
C ILE A 15 -10.74 -9.83 -6.84
N ASN A 16 -11.42 -10.96 -7.00
CA ASN A 16 -12.87 -11.05 -6.87
C ASN A 16 -13.31 -10.81 -5.42
N GLU A 17 -12.58 -11.35 -4.44
CA GLU A 17 -12.84 -11.07 -3.03
C GLU A 17 -12.62 -9.59 -2.70
N ILE A 18 -11.58 -8.95 -3.26
CA ILE A 18 -11.37 -7.50 -3.11
C ILE A 18 -12.58 -6.71 -3.65
N LYS A 19 -13.06 -7.05 -4.85
CA LYS A 19 -14.23 -6.39 -5.47
C LYS A 19 -15.50 -6.52 -4.64
N LEU A 20 -15.70 -7.66 -3.97
CA LEU A 20 -16.90 -7.95 -3.19
C LEU A 20 -16.85 -7.37 -1.77
N ASN A 21 -15.66 -7.30 -1.16
CA ASN A 21 -15.51 -6.97 0.26
C ASN A 21 -14.99 -5.54 0.51
N VAL A 22 -14.36 -4.88 -0.48
CA VAL A 22 -13.88 -3.50 -0.31
C VAL A 22 -14.97 -2.50 -0.72
N PRO A 23 -15.37 -1.57 0.17
CA PRO A 23 -16.38 -0.56 -0.12
C PRO A 23 -16.07 0.24 -1.39
N GLN A 24 -17.06 0.32 -2.27
CA GLN A 24 -17.02 1.17 -3.46
C GLN A 24 -17.65 2.53 -3.13
N PRO A 25 -17.17 3.63 -3.73
CA PRO A 25 -16.11 3.69 -4.76
C PRO A 25 -14.70 3.76 -4.15
N THR A 26 -13.77 2.97 -4.68
CA THR A 26 -12.33 2.98 -4.34
C THR A 26 -11.47 2.84 -5.61
N ASN A 27 -10.20 3.25 -5.54
CA ASN A 27 -9.14 3.04 -6.56
C ASN A 27 -8.19 1.89 -6.21
N ILE A 28 -8.56 1.05 -5.24
CA ILE A 28 -7.64 0.02 -4.71
C ILE A 28 -7.16 -0.94 -5.79
N LEU A 29 -7.95 -1.22 -6.82
CA LEU A 29 -7.56 -2.15 -7.90
C LEU A 29 -6.53 -1.51 -8.84
N GLU A 30 -6.70 -0.23 -9.17
CA GLU A 30 -5.78 0.53 -9.98
C GLU A 30 -4.46 0.76 -9.22
N LEU A 31 -4.55 1.07 -7.92
CA LEU A 31 -3.40 1.19 -7.04
C LEU A 31 -2.66 -0.15 -6.90
N LEU A 32 -3.37 -1.26 -6.70
CA LEU A 32 -2.78 -2.60 -6.61
C LEU A 32 -2.10 -3.01 -7.92
N ARG A 33 -2.75 -2.75 -9.06
CA ARG A 33 -2.17 -3.00 -10.38
C ARG A 33 -0.90 -2.19 -10.59
N TRP A 34 -0.89 -0.92 -10.20
CA TRP A 34 0.30 -0.09 -10.27
C TRP A 34 1.40 -0.63 -9.35
N PHE A 35 1.07 -0.93 -8.09
CA PHE A 35 2.03 -1.44 -7.10
C PHE A 35 2.69 -2.74 -7.56
N ALA A 36 1.91 -3.67 -8.10
CA ALA A 36 2.41 -4.92 -8.68
C ALA A 36 3.39 -4.71 -9.85
N ASN A 37 3.26 -3.62 -10.61
CA ASN A 37 4.20 -3.27 -11.68
C ASN A 37 5.44 -2.50 -11.19
N THR A 38 5.44 -2.03 -9.93
CA THR A 38 6.58 -1.35 -9.29
C THR A 38 7.37 -2.26 -8.35
N VAL A 39 7.07 -3.55 -8.38
CA VAL A 39 7.83 -4.58 -7.68
C VAL A 39 8.33 -5.61 -8.69
N SER A 40 9.50 -6.16 -8.41
CA SER A 40 10.12 -7.24 -9.17
C SER A 40 10.38 -8.41 -8.23
N ILE A 41 10.44 -9.63 -8.76
CA ILE A 41 10.79 -10.81 -7.99
C ILE A 41 12.15 -11.27 -8.51
N ASP A 42 13.15 -11.31 -7.64
CA ASP A 42 14.47 -11.81 -8.02
C ASP A 42 14.51 -13.34 -8.09
N ASN A 43 15.63 -13.89 -8.58
CA ASN A 43 15.80 -15.33 -8.76
C ASN A 43 15.76 -16.14 -7.45
N HIS A 44 15.80 -15.48 -6.29
CA HIS A 44 15.67 -16.11 -4.98
C HIS A 44 14.25 -15.94 -4.39
N GLY A 45 13.32 -15.39 -5.16
CA GLY A 45 11.95 -15.14 -4.73
C GLY A 45 11.78 -13.89 -3.87
N ASN A 46 12.81 -13.04 -3.73
CA ASN A 46 12.64 -11.80 -2.97
C ASN A 46 11.90 -10.77 -3.81
N VAL A 47 10.90 -10.14 -3.20
CA VAL A 47 10.17 -9.02 -3.80
C VAL A 47 10.97 -7.74 -3.58
N ARG A 48 11.41 -7.09 -4.67
CA ARG A 48 12.18 -5.84 -4.63
C ARG A 48 11.39 -4.69 -5.25
N MET A 49 11.38 -3.55 -4.58
CA MET A 49 10.75 -2.34 -5.12
C MET A 49 11.64 -1.67 -6.16
N THR A 50 11.00 -1.01 -7.11
CA THR A 50 11.64 -0.17 -8.12
C THR A 50 11.48 1.34 -7.82
N PHE A 51 11.10 1.69 -6.58
CA PHE A 51 10.90 3.07 -6.13
C PHE A 51 11.40 3.26 -4.69
N GLU A 52 11.64 4.51 -4.31
CA GLU A 52 12.06 4.91 -2.97
C GLU A 52 10.82 5.13 -2.06
N PRO A 53 10.53 4.23 -1.09
CA PRO A 53 9.34 4.32 -0.25
C PRO A 53 9.33 5.51 0.72
N GLU A 54 10.48 6.17 0.95
CA GLU A 54 10.54 7.38 1.79
C GLU A 54 10.13 8.66 1.05
N SER A 55 10.07 8.66 -0.29
CA SER A 55 9.83 9.90 -1.08
C SER A 55 8.94 9.76 -2.31
N ASP A 56 8.91 8.60 -2.95
CA ASP A 56 8.29 8.45 -4.25
C ASP A 56 6.81 8.10 -4.15
N TYR A 57 6.04 8.56 -5.13
CA TYR A 57 4.62 8.25 -5.30
C TYR A 57 3.74 8.59 -4.10
N GLY A 58 4.17 9.56 -3.27
CA GLY A 58 3.51 9.91 -2.00
C GLY A 58 3.62 8.83 -0.92
N SER A 59 4.52 7.86 -1.10
CA SER A 59 4.82 6.89 -0.06
C SER A 59 5.56 7.53 1.11
N HIS A 60 5.34 6.99 2.30
CA HIS A 60 5.98 7.44 3.54
C HIS A 60 5.85 6.38 4.63
N HIS A 61 6.66 6.50 5.68
CA HIS A 61 6.61 5.65 6.86
C HIS A 61 5.21 5.60 7.49
N TYR A 62 4.73 4.40 7.78
CA TYR A 62 3.48 4.13 8.49
C TYR A 62 3.75 3.71 9.94
N GLY A 63 3.35 4.55 10.89
CA GLY A 63 3.66 4.36 12.31
C GLY A 63 2.89 3.24 13.02
N ASN A 64 1.79 2.74 12.45
CA ASN A 64 0.92 1.72 13.06
C ASN A 64 0.50 2.06 14.51
N PHE A 65 0.13 3.32 14.77
CA PHE A 65 -0.28 3.78 16.11
C PHE A 65 -1.61 3.16 16.57
N GLU A 66 -2.40 2.67 15.61
CA GLU A 66 -3.66 1.97 15.81
C GLU A 66 -3.45 0.52 16.27
N GLY A 67 -2.23 -0.01 16.18
CA GLY A 67 -1.89 -1.37 16.59
C GLY A 67 -2.56 -2.46 15.73
N MET A 68 -2.86 -2.17 14.46
CA MET A 68 -3.52 -3.11 13.55
C MET A 68 -2.55 -4.14 12.98
N LEU A 69 -1.26 -3.81 12.87
CA LEU A 69 -0.22 -4.70 12.37
C LEU A 69 0.68 -5.18 13.50
N SER A 70 1.22 -6.39 13.36
CA SER A 70 2.29 -6.88 14.24
C SER A 70 3.56 -6.05 14.07
N ARG A 71 4.51 -6.14 15.00
CA ARG A 71 5.80 -5.45 14.87
C ARG A 71 6.58 -6.04 13.67
N PRO A 72 7.15 -5.20 12.77
CA PRO A 72 7.94 -5.72 11.66
C PRO A 72 9.25 -6.33 12.19
N PRO A 73 9.86 -7.29 11.46
CA PRO A 73 11.16 -7.85 11.86
C PRO A 73 12.25 -6.79 11.91
N LEU A 74 13.37 -7.13 12.53
CA LEU A 74 14.51 -6.22 12.68
C LEU A 74 14.99 -5.67 11.32
N GLY A 75 15.09 -4.35 11.25
CA GLY A 75 15.51 -3.62 10.05
C GLY A 75 14.39 -3.31 9.06
N TYR A 76 13.20 -3.89 9.22
CA TYR A 76 12.02 -3.54 8.42
C TYR A 76 11.22 -2.42 9.07
N ARG A 77 10.61 -1.59 8.22
CA ARG A 77 9.65 -0.55 8.61
C ARG A 77 8.40 -0.70 7.76
N TYR A 78 7.27 -0.27 8.29
CA TYR A 78 6.05 -0.16 7.49
C TYR A 78 6.05 1.16 6.72
N TYR A 79 5.60 1.08 5.49
CA TYR A 79 5.34 2.20 4.61
C TYR A 79 3.92 2.10 4.09
N THR A 80 3.36 3.22 3.67
CA THR A 80 2.04 3.26 3.04
C THR A 80 2.11 3.98 1.70
N VAL A 81 1.25 3.62 0.77
CA VAL A 81 0.98 4.36 -0.47
C VAL A 81 -0.52 4.34 -0.75
N GLY A 82 -1.06 5.39 -1.36
CA GLY A 82 -2.51 5.62 -1.44
C GLY A 82 -3.02 6.52 -0.31
N ASN A 83 -4.32 6.82 -0.32
CA ASN A 83 -4.92 7.86 0.54
C ASN A 83 -4.13 9.18 0.53
N ILE A 84 -3.62 9.52 -0.65
CA ILE A 84 -2.63 10.59 -0.84
C ILE A 84 -3.32 11.96 -0.93
N HIS A 85 -2.72 12.99 -0.33
CA HIS A 85 -3.12 14.37 -0.58
C HIS A 85 -2.99 14.74 -2.08
N LYS A 86 -3.82 15.68 -2.54
CA LYS A 86 -3.90 16.03 -3.98
C LYS A 86 -2.55 16.41 -4.59
N ASP A 87 -1.67 17.03 -3.82
CA ASP A 87 -0.39 17.56 -4.32
C ASP A 87 0.59 16.43 -4.69
N SER A 88 0.61 15.34 -3.93
CA SER A 88 1.47 14.18 -4.23
C SER A 88 0.84 13.18 -5.21
N LEU A 89 -0.44 13.36 -5.61
CA LEU A 89 -1.08 12.55 -6.67
C LEU A 89 -0.40 12.73 -8.03
N THR A 90 0.36 13.81 -8.22
CA THR A 90 1.06 14.09 -9.49
C THR A 90 2.13 13.06 -9.82
N GLN A 91 2.71 12.43 -8.80
CA GLN A 91 3.72 11.38 -8.94
C GLN A 91 3.11 10.04 -9.39
N LEU A 92 1.84 9.75 -9.01
CA LEU A 92 1.17 8.54 -9.44
C LEU A 92 0.79 8.60 -10.94
N PRO A 93 0.84 7.45 -11.65
CA PRO A 93 0.46 7.42 -13.06
C PRO A 93 -0.97 7.89 -13.31
N PRO A 94 -1.26 8.48 -14.50
CA PRO A 94 -2.58 8.96 -14.87
C PRO A 94 -3.70 7.93 -14.65
N HIS A 95 -3.46 6.66 -14.93
CA HIS A 95 -4.48 5.61 -14.78
C HIS A 95 -4.84 5.29 -13.32
N VAL A 96 -4.00 5.65 -12.35
CA VAL A 96 -4.30 5.50 -10.91
C VAL A 96 -5.03 6.73 -10.39
N ARG A 97 -4.52 7.93 -10.71
CA ARG A 97 -5.11 9.19 -10.24
C ARG A 97 -6.43 9.54 -10.94
N ASN A 98 -6.58 9.19 -12.22
CA ASN A 98 -7.76 9.50 -13.03
C ASN A 98 -8.84 8.41 -12.99
N ALA A 99 -8.57 7.28 -12.32
CA ALA A 99 -9.46 6.11 -12.33
C ALA A 99 -10.92 6.46 -12.02
N ARG A 100 -11.16 7.52 -11.21
CA ARG A 100 -12.48 7.96 -10.76
C ARG A 100 -12.57 9.46 -10.44
N THR A 101 -12.03 10.31 -11.31
CA THR A 101 -12.15 11.78 -11.16
C THR A 101 -13.61 12.18 -10.92
N GLY A 102 -13.89 12.83 -9.78
CA GLY A 102 -15.21 13.33 -9.43
C GLY A 102 -16.03 12.47 -8.45
N THR A 103 -15.55 11.28 -8.05
CA THR A 103 -16.28 10.44 -7.08
C THR A 103 -15.76 10.62 -5.65
N ILE A 104 -16.65 10.98 -4.72
CA ILE A 104 -16.33 11.07 -3.28
C ILE A 104 -15.84 9.72 -2.77
N GLY A 105 -14.64 9.68 -2.20
CA GLY A 105 -14.09 8.47 -1.58
C GLY A 105 -13.19 7.60 -2.48
N TRP A 106 -12.96 7.99 -3.74
CA TRP A 106 -12.17 7.17 -4.66
C TRP A 106 -10.74 6.88 -4.16
N ASN A 107 -10.09 7.84 -3.51
CA ASN A 107 -8.74 7.72 -2.97
C ASN A 107 -8.75 7.35 -1.47
N ARG A 108 -9.61 6.42 -1.05
CA ARG A 108 -9.63 5.92 0.34
C ARG A 108 -8.79 4.65 0.52
N GLY A 109 -8.43 3.99 -0.57
CA GLY A 109 -7.56 2.82 -0.54
C GLY A 109 -6.12 3.21 -0.21
N ARG A 110 -5.48 2.41 0.63
CA ARG A 110 -4.04 2.45 0.89
C ARG A 110 -3.48 1.03 0.88
N ILE A 111 -2.25 0.88 0.41
CA ILE A 111 -1.45 -0.33 0.54
C ILE A 111 -0.42 -0.03 1.62
N ILE A 112 -0.37 -0.87 2.66
CA ILE A 112 0.67 -0.82 3.67
C ILE A 112 1.61 -2.00 3.40
N PHE A 113 2.91 -1.81 3.52
CA PHE A 113 3.88 -2.87 3.26
C PHE A 113 5.10 -2.71 4.17
N SER A 114 5.74 -3.81 4.54
CA SER A 114 7.01 -3.78 5.26
C SER A 114 8.18 -3.86 4.29
N ALA A 115 9.12 -2.92 4.40
CA ALA A 115 10.30 -2.90 3.57
C ALA A 115 11.58 -2.55 4.36
N ARG A 116 12.73 -2.97 3.81
CA ARG A 116 14.06 -2.56 4.26
C ARG A 116 14.97 -2.29 3.08
N GLU A 117 15.88 -1.34 3.25
CA GLU A 117 16.96 -1.10 2.31
C GLU A 117 18.01 -2.23 2.42
N ALA A 118 18.40 -2.80 1.28
CA ALA A 118 19.44 -3.81 1.18
C ALA A 118 20.03 -3.86 -0.24
N ASN A 119 21.37 -3.77 -0.34
CA ASN A 119 22.14 -3.86 -1.59
C ASN A 119 21.70 -2.82 -2.65
N GLY A 120 21.45 -1.58 -2.25
CA GLY A 120 21.08 -0.49 -3.16
C GLY A 120 19.64 -0.56 -3.70
N GLY A 121 18.78 -1.33 -3.05
CA GLY A 121 17.36 -1.38 -3.33
C GLY A 121 16.55 -1.77 -2.11
N TRP A 122 15.23 -1.86 -2.26
CA TRP A 122 14.35 -2.13 -1.13
C TRP A 122 13.68 -3.50 -1.26
N ASN A 123 13.77 -4.31 -0.21
CA ASN A 123 13.14 -5.62 -0.15
C ASN A 123 11.83 -5.53 0.64
N ILE A 124 10.76 -6.07 0.08
CA ILE A 124 9.47 -6.24 0.75
C ILE A 124 9.43 -7.59 1.46
N GLN A 125 8.82 -7.61 2.64
CA GLN A 125 8.55 -8.85 3.36
C GLN A 125 7.05 -9.12 3.50
N GLN A 126 6.24 -8.10 3.75
CA GLN A 126 4.79 -8.21 3.95
C GLN A 126 4.08 -7.06 3.24
N ILE A 127 2.87 -7.33 2.75
CA ILE A 127 1.93 -6.37 2.17
C ILE A 127 0.57 -6.64 2.81
#